data_AF-A0A7L3NZ69-F1
#
_entry.id   AF-A0A7L3NZ69-F1
#
_cell.length_a   1.000
_cell.length_b   1.000
_cell.length_c   1.000
_cell.angle_alpha   90.00
_cell.angle_beta   90.00
_cell.angle_gamma   90.00
#
_symmetry.space_group_name_H-M   'P 1'
#
loop_
_entity.id
_entity.type
_entity.pdbx_description
1 polymer ?
#
loop_
_entity_poly.entity_id
_entity_poly.type
_entity_poly.pdbx_seq_one_letter_code
_entity_poly.pdbx_strand_id
1 'polypeptide(L)'
;VPYETLNKRFRAAQKNIDRETSHVTMVVAELEKTLSSCPAVDSVVSLLDGVVEKLSVLKRKAVESIQAEDESAKLCKRRIEHLKEHSSDQPAAANMWKKKRMDRMMVEHLLRCGYYNTAVKLARQSGIEDLVNIEMFLTAKEVEESLERQETMTCLAWCHDNKSRLRKMKGRQNENEPKMGCKSKSDSDYSKENDDLVMETIKGKPELSCLEFSLRIQEFIELIRQNKRLDAVRY
;
A
#
# COMPACT_ATOMS: atom_id res chain seq x y z
N VAL A 1 -2.27 5.94 7.61
CA VAL A 1 -2.09 6.32 9.04
C VAL A 1 -0.68 5.92 9.48
N PRO A 2 0.04 6.67 10.32
CA PRO A 2 1.48 6.44 10.60
C PRO A 2 1.83 5.01 11.02
N TYR A 3 1.01 4.40 11.88
CA TYR A 3 1.20 3.01 12.27
C TYR A 3 1.05 2.03 11.10
N GLU A 4 0.11 2.28 10.18
CA GLU A 4 -0.03 1.46 8.97
C GLU A 4 1.21 1.58 8.07
N THR A 5 1.77 2.78 7.95
CA THR A 5 3.01 3.03 7.19
C THR A 5 4.18 2.29 7.83
N LEU A 6 4.35 2.40 9.14
CA LEU A 6 5.38 1.66 9.89
C LEU A 6 5.25 0.14 9.68
N ASN A 7 4.04 -0.40 9.84
CA ASN A 7 3.78 -1.83 9.66
C ASN A 7 4.01 -2.29 8.20
N LYS A 8 3.67 -1.45 7.20
CA LYS A 8 3.98 -1.74 5.78
C LYS A 8 5.50 -1.77 5.56
N ARG A 9 6.24 -0.79 6.08
CA ARG A 9 7.71 -0.72 5.98
C ARG A 9 8.37 -1.90 6.68
N PHE A 10 7.98 -2.22 7.91
CA PHE A 10 8.49 -3.36 8.67
C PHE A 10 8.33 -4.70 7.94
N ARG A 11 7.14 -4.96 7.39
CA ARG A 11 6.89 -6.20 6.62
C ARG A 11 7.69 -6.27 5.32
N ALA A 12 7.85 -5.12 4.65
CA ALA A 12 8.64 -5.04 3.42
C ALA A 12 10.13 -5.24 3.70
N ALA A 13 10.65 -4.62 4.77
CA ALA A 13 12.02 -4.77 5.24
C ALA A 13 12.34 -6.23 5.55
N GLN A 14 11.50 -6.90 6.36
CA GLN A 14 11.67 -8.31 6.69
C GLN A 14 11.77 -9.17 5.42
N LYS A 15 10.81 -9.02 4.50
CA LYS A 15 10.80 -9.79 3.24
C LYS A 15 12.03 -9.52 2.38
N ASN A 16 12.48 -8.26 2.31
CA ASN A 16 13.64 -7.88 1.52
C ASN A 16 14.94 -8.43 2.12
N ILE A 17 15.10 -8.35 3.44
CA ILE A 17 16.26 -8.86 4.18
C ILE A 17 16.33 -10.38 4.07
N ASP A 18 15.21 -11.08 4.25
CA ASP A 18 15.15 -12.55 4.13
C ASP A 18 15.56 -13.00 2.72
N ARG A 19 15.12 -12.26 1.69
CA ARG A 19 15.49 -12.53 0.30
C ARG A 19 16.98 -12.35 0.03
N GLU A 20 17.56 -11.24 0.47
CA GLU A 20 19.00 -11.01 0.27
C GLU A 20 19.85 -11.96 1.10
N THR A 21 19.39 -12.31 2.30
CA THR A 21 20.03 -13.35 3.12
C THR A 21 20.07 -14.67 2.36
N SER A 22 18.96 -15.07 1.73
CA SER A 22 18.93 -16.27 0.90
C SER A 22 19.91 -16.21 -0.28
N HIS A 23 20.06 -15.05 -0.94
CA HIS A 23 21.06 -14.88 -2.00
C HIS A 23 22.50 -15.03 -1.47
N VAL A 24 22.80 -14.44 -0.30
CA VAL A 24 24.11 -14.58 0.34
C VAL A 24 24.37 -16.05 0.69
N THR A 25 23.43 -16.73 1.33
CA THR A 25 23.55 -18.16 1.68
C THR A 25 23.79 -19.02 0.45
N MET A 26 23.12 -18.73 -0.67
CA MET A 26 23.31 -19.47 -1.93
C MET A 26 24.74 -19.33 -2.47
N VAL A 27 25.30 -18.11 -2.51
CA VAL A 27 26.67 -17.89 -3.02
C VAL A 27 27.72 -18.48 -2.06
N VAL A 28 27.48 -18.40 -0.74
CA VAL A 28 28.36 -19.04 0.26
C VAL A 28 28.34 -20.56 0.13
N ALA A 29 27.18 -21.17 -0.08
CA ALA A 29 27.08 -22.62 -0.29
C ALA A 29 27.83 -23.08 -1.55
N GLU A 30 27.78 -22.30 -2.64
CA GLU A 30 28.55 -22.60 -3.86
C GLU A 30 30.06 -22.47 -3.62
N LEU A 31 30.48 -21.48 -2.83
CA LEU A 31 31.87 -21.34 -2.40
C LEU A 31 32.34 -22.55 -1.59
N GLU A 32 31.59 -22.98 -0.56
CA GLU A 32 31.93 -24.15 0.27
C GLU A 32 32.03 -25.44 -0.55
N LYS A 33 31.09 -25.64 -1.48
CA LYS A 33 31.10 -26.79 -2.40
C LYS A 33 32.34 -26.77 -3.29
N THR A 34 32.70 -25.60 -3.82
CA THR A 34 33.88 -25.44 -4.67
C THR A 34 35.17 -25.72 -3.90
N LEU A 35 35.29 -25.22 -2.66
CA LEU A 35 36.44 -25.50 -1.78
C LEU A 35 36.65 -26.99 -1.52
N SER A 36 35.57 -27.78 -1.50
CA SER A 36 35.64 -29.23 -1.26
C SER A 36 36.29 -30.03 -2.40
N SER A 37 36.62 -29.38 -3.53
CA SER A 37 37.08 -30.04 -4.76
C SER A 37 38.50 -29.67 -5.22
N CYS A 38 39.33 -29.08 -4.35
CA CYS A 38 40.66 -28.55 -4.71
C CYS A 38 40.64 -27.58 -5.91
N PRO A 39 39.93 -26.44 -5.79
CA PRO A 39 39.68 -25.53 -6.91
C PRO A 39 40.92 -24.70 -7.28
N ALA A 40 40.95 -24.20 -8.52
CA ALA A 40 41.92 -23.20 -8.94
C ALA A 40 41.74 -21.89 -8.14
N VAL A 41 42.83 -21.22 -7.82
CA VAL A 41 42.84 -19.98 -7.03
C VAL A 41 41.92 -18.91 -7.64
N ASP A 42 41.97 -18.73 -8.95
CA ASP A 42 41.13 -17.75 -9.67
C ASP A 42 39.62 -18.01 -9.49
N SER A 43 39.21 -19.28 -9.41
CA SER A 43 37.82 -19.65 -9.16
C SER A 43 37.37 -19.26 -7.76
N VAL A 44 38.26 -19.42 -6.77
CA VAL A 44 37.98 -19.04 -5.37
C VAL A 44 37.88 -17.52 -5.25
N VAL A 45 38.80 -16.78 -5.89
CA VAL A 45 38.77 -15.31 -5.92
C VAL A 45 37.46 -14.81 -6.52
N SER A 46 37.04 -15.33 -7.67
CA SER A 46 35.78 -14.92 -8.31
C SER A 46 34.54 -15.21 -7.45
N LEU A 47 34.52 -16.34 -6.72
CA LEU A 47 33.42 -16.66 -5.81
C LEU A 47 33.39 -15.73 -4.59
N LEU A 48 34.57 -15.39 -4.04
CA LEU A 48 34.69 -14.42 -2.94
C LEU A 48 34.20 -13.03 -3.36
N ASP A 49 34.53 -12.57 -4.57
CA ASP A 49 34.00 -11.32 -5.13
C ASP A 49 32.46 -11.35 -5.19
N GLY A 50 31.89 -12.48 -5.62
CA GLY A 50 30.44 -12.69 -5.62
C GLY A 50 29.82 -12.61 -4.22
N VAL A 51 30.46 -13.20 -3.20
CA VAL A 51 30.01 -13.10 -1.80
C VAL A 51 30.05 -11.64 -1.32
N VAL A 52 31.15 -10.93 -1.59
CA VAL A 52 31.33 -9.52 -1.22
C VAL A 52 30.25 -8.64 -1.88
N GLU A 53 29.93 -8.89 -3.15
CA GLU A 53 28.87 -8.19 -3.87
C GLU A 53 27.51 -8.39 -3.18
N LYS A 54 27.12 -9.65 -2.88
CA LYS A 54 25.83 -9.94 -2.23
C LYS A 54 25.75 -9.39 -0.81
N LEU A 55 26.83 -9.47 -0.03
CA LEU A 55 26.91 -8.85 1.30
C LEU A 55 26.78 -7.33 1.23
N SER A 56 27.38 -6.70 0.22
CA SER A 56 27.28 -5.24 0.02
C SER A 56 25.85 -4.81 -0.32
N VAL A 57 25.16 -5.59 -1.16
CA VAL A 57 23.74 -5.37 -1.46
C VAL A 57 22.86 -5.54 -0.22
N LEU A 58 23.06 -6.63 0.55
CA LEU A 58 22.34 -6.87 1.80
C LEU A 58 22.54 -5.73 2.80
N LYS A 59 23.79 -5.31 3.03
CA LYS A 59 24.14 -4.19 3.92
C LYS A 59 23.40 -2.91 3.50
N ARG A 60 23.46 -2.57 2.21
CA ARG A 60 22.79 -1.37 1.69
C ARG A 60 21.28 -1.42 1.91
N LYS A 61 20.63 -2.54 1.56
CA LYS A 61 19.17 -2.70 1.75
C LYS A 61 18.76 -2.71 3.22
N ALA A 62 19.57 -3.27 4.11
CA ALA A 62 19.33 -3.26 5.54
C ALA A 62 19.36 -1.82 6.09
N VAL A 63 20.37 -1.02 5.70
CA VAL A 63 20.47 0.40 6.11
C VAL A 63 19.27 1.21 5.60
N GLU A 64 18.91 1.06 4.32
CA GLU A 64 17.73 1.73 3.75
C GLU A 64 16.43 1.35 4.49
N SER A 65 16.27 0.07 4.82
CA SER A 65 15.09 -0.43 5.53
C SER A 65 15.00 0.09 6.97
N ILE A 66 16.12 0.05 7.71
CA ILE A 66 16.21 0.55 9.09
C ILE A 66 15.89 2.05 9.13
N GLN A 67 16.48 2.83 8.22
CA GLN A 67 16.23 4.27 8.14
C GLN A 67 14.75 4.56 7.88
N ALA A 68 14.13 3.83 6.94
CA ALA A 68 12.73 4.01 6.62
C ALA A 68 11.80 3.62 7.80
N GLU A 69 12.13 2.58 8.55
CA GLU A 69 11.38 2.20 9.76
C GLU A 69 11.53 3.25 10.88
N ASP A 70 12.76 3.71 11.12
CA ASP A 70 13.07 4.71 12.15
C ASP A 70 12.31 6.02 11.90
N GLU A 71 12.26 6.51 10.66
CA GLU A 71 11.46 7.69 10.30
C GLU A 71 9.97 7.52 10.64
N SER A 72 9.40 6.35 10.33
CA SER A 72 7.99 6.05 10.60
C SER A 72 7.73 5.87 12.10
N ALA A 73 8.67 5.28 12.83
CA ALA A 73 8.60 5.13 14.28
C ALA A 73 8.69 6.50 14.98
N LYS A 74 9.61 7.36 14.55
CA LYS A 74 9.75 8.75 15.03
C LYS A 74 8.48 9.55 14.78
N LEU A 75 7.84 9.40 13.62
CA LEU A 75 6.55 10.03 13.32
C LEU A 75 5.46 9.58 14.30
N CYS A 76 5.34 8.27 14.56
CA CYS A 76 4.43 7.73 15.57
C CYS A 76 4.72 8.32 16.96
N LYS A 77 6.00 8.37 17.35
CA LYS A 77 6.45 8.91 18.63
C LYS A 77 6.05 10.38 18.80
N ARG A 78 6.30 11.23 17.80
CA ARG A 78 5.93 12.66 17.83
C ARG A 78 4.43 12.86 18.02
N ARG A 79 3.59 12.03 17.38
CA ARG A 79 2.13 12.08 17.58
C ARG A 79 1.71 11.67 18.99
N ILE A 80 2.33 10.64 19.55
CA ILE A 80 2.07 10.20 20.93
C ILE A 80 2.50 11.29 21.93
N GLU A 81 3.67 11.91 21.72
CA GLU A 81 4.16 13.02 22.54
C GLU A 81 3.19 14.21 22.51
N HIS A 82 2.72 14.61 21.33
CA HIS A 82 1.72 15.67 21.20
C HIS A 82 0.39 15.34 21.90
N LEU A 83 -0.03 14.07 21.93
CA LEU A 83 -1.21 13.67 22.70
C LEU A 83 -0.98 13.79 24.21
N LYS A 84 0.22 13.53 24.70
CA LYS A 84 0.58 13.69 26.12
C LYS A 84 0.65 15.16 26.54
N GLU A 85 1.02 16.07 25.64
CA GLU A 85 1.02 17.53 25.91
C GLU A 85 -0.37 18.05 26.34
N HIS A 86 -1.46 17.39 25.93
CA HIS A 86 -2.82 17.74 26.34
C HIS A 86 -3.04 17.65 27.85
N SER A 87 -2.35 16.72 28.52
CA SER A 87 -2.48 16.46 29.95
C SER A 87 -1.69 17.46 30.82
N SER A 88 -1.17 18.54 30.24
CA SER A 88 -0.43 19.56 30.99
C SER A 88 -1.36 20.48 31.77
N ASP A 89 -1.09 20.65 33.07
CA ASP A 89 -1.82 21.57 33.95
C ASP A 89 -1.45 23.04 33.73
N GLN A 90 -0.47 23.33 32.86
CA GLN A 90 -0.01 24.69 32.59
C GLN A 90 -0.91 25.39 31.56
N PRO A 91 -1.55 26.53 31.90
CA PRO A 91 -2.50 27.22 31.01
C PRO A 91 -1.90 27.62 29.66
N ALA A 92 -0.63 28.05 29.64
CA ALA A 92 0.07 28.42 28.41
C ALA A 92 0.27 27.22 27.47
N ALA A 93 0.68 26.07 28.03
CA ALA A 93 0.84 24.83 27.27
C ALA A 93 -0.50 24.34 26.72
N ALA A 94 -1.57 24.40 27.53
CA ALA A 94 -2.92 24.05 27.10
C ALA A 94 -3.41 24.94 25.94
N ASN A 95 -3.15 26.26 25.98
CA ASN A 95 -3.51 27.17 24.90
C ASN A 95 -2.73 26.89 23.61
N MET A 96 -1.42 26.63 23.71
CA MET A 96 -0.61 26.23 22.56
C MET A 96 -1.11 24.92 21.93
N TRP A 97 -1.48 23.94 22.77
CA TRP A 97 -2.03 22.67 22.30
C TRP A 97 -3.36 22.86 21.57
N LYS A 98 -4.27 23.69 22.11
CA LYS A 98 -5.54 24.04 21.45
C LYS A 98 -5.31 24.69 20.09
N LYS A 99 -4.32 25.60 19.98
CA LYS A 99 -3.92 26.21 18.71
C LYS A 99 -3.42 25.16 17.72
N LYS A 100 -2.48 24.30 18.11
CA LYS A 100 -1.99 23.19 17.25
C LYS A 100 -3.13 22.27 16.80
N ARG A 101 -4.09 21.97 17.68
CA ARG A 101 -5.27 21.17 17.35
C ARG A 101 -6.14 21.86 16.29
N MET A 102 -6.36 23.16 16.43
CA MET A 102 -7.12 23.96 15.47
C MET A 102 -6.43 23.98 14.10
N ASP A 103 -5.13 24.24 14.07
CA ASP A 103 -4.34 24.20 12.83
C ASP A 103 -4.43 22.83 12.15
N ARG A 104 -4.34 21.74 12.93
CA ARG A 104 -4.51 20.37 12.42
C ARG A 104 -5.89 20.16 11.78
N MET A 105 -6.96 20.63 12.43
CA MET A 105 -8.33 20.54 11.90
C MET A 105 -8.48 21.36 10.61
N MET A 106 -7.90 22.56 10.55
CA MET A 106 -7.91 23.40 9.35
C MET A 106 -7.16 22.75 8.19
N VAL A 107 -5.96 22.21 8.42
CA VAL A 107 -5.21 21.47 7.39
C VAL A 107 -6.03 20.30 6.86
N GLU A 108 -6.64 19.50 7.73
CA GLU A 108 -7.45 18.35 7.33
C GLU A 108 -8.70 18.76 6.53
N HIS A 109 -9.34 19.87 6.91
CA HIS A 109 -10.46 20.44 6.16
C HIS A 109 -10.02 20.93 4.78
N LEU A 110 -8.93 21.71 4.70
CA LEU A 110 -8.39 22.19 3.44
C LEU A 110 -8.04 21.04 2.48
N LEU A 111 -7.45 19.96 2.98
CA LEU A 111 -7.16 18.76 2.18
C LEU A 111 -8.43 18.10 1.63
N ARG A 112 -9.48 17.96 2.45
CA ARG A 112 -10.78 17.41 2.00
C ARG A 112 -11.49 18.28 0.97
N CYS A 113 -11.28 19.59 1.05
CA CYS A 113 -11.85 20.54 0.08
C CYS A 113 -10.97 20.74 -1.17
N GLY A 114 -9.87 20.00 -1.32
CA GLY A 114 -8.99 20.11 -2.47
C GLY A 114 -8.00 21.29 -2.43
N TYR A 115 -7.91 22.02 -1.33
CA TYR A 115 -6.97 23.14 -1.14
C TYR A 115 -5.58 22.67 -0.70
N TYR A 116 -4.97 21.74 -1.46
CA TYR A 116 -3.72 21.06 -1.08
C TYR A 116 -2.55 22.01 -0.84
N ASN A 117 -2.33 22.98 -1.72
CA ASN A 117 -1.22 23.94 -1.60
C ASN A 117 -1.34 24.78 -0.33
N THR A 118 -2.55 25.24 -0.01
CA THR A 118 -2.84 26.01 1.21
C THR A 118 -2.65 25.13 2.44
N ALA A 119 -3.13 23.89 2.41
CA ALA A 119 -2.96 22.92 3.49
C ALA A 119 -1.48 22.65 3.79
N VAL A 120 -0.65 22.42 2.76
CA VAL A 120 0.80 22.21 2.89
C VAL A 120 1.49 23.46 3.48
N LYS A 121 1.13 24.66 2.99
CA LYS A 121 1.69 25.91 3.52
C LYS A 121 1.34 26.11 4.99
N LEU A 122 0.08 25.89 5.38
CA LEU A 122 -0.36 26.01 6.78
C LEU A 122 0.37 24.99 7.67
N ALA A 123 0.49 23.74 7.24
CA ALA A 123 1.17 22.72 8.02
C ALA A 123 2.65 23.06 8.27
N ARG A 124 3.35 23.59 7.26
CA ARG A 124 4.74 24.07 7.37
C ARG A 124 4.87 25.26 8.31
N GLN A 125 4.03 26.28 8.12
CA GLN A 125 4.08 27.50 8.93
C GLN A 125 3.76 27.24 10.41
N SER A 126 2.82 26.32 10.68
CA SER A 126 2.48 25.90 12.04
C SER A 126 3.42 24.83 12.62
N GLY A 127 4.36 24.28 11.82
CA GLY A 127 5.27 23.21 12.25
C GLY A 127 4.55 21.91 12.64
N ILE A 128 3.46 21.58 11.96
CA ILE A 128 2.59 20.43 12.28
C ILE A 128 2.53 19.38 11.16
N GLU A 129 3.47 19.41 10.20
CA GLU A 129 3.53 18.45 9.07
C GLU A 129 3.44 16.99 9.55
N ASP A 130 4.10 16.67 10.67
CA ASP A 130 4.09 15.35 11.28
C ASP A 130 2.76 14.95 11.93
N LEU A 131 1.90 15.92 12.23
CA LEU A 131 0.63 15.70 12.91
C LEU A 131 -0.55 15.54 11.93
N VAL A 132 -0.33 15.80 10.64
CA VAL A 132 -1.34 15.75 9.57
C VAL A 132 -1.02 14.63 8.58
N ASN A 133 -2.01 14.20 7.79
CA ASN A 133 -1.86 13.09 6.85
C ASN A 133 -1.73 13.58 5.40
N ILE A 134 -0.96 14.65 5.15
CA ILE A 134 -0.87 15.32 3.83
C ILE A 134 -0.58 14.31 2.71
N GLU A 135 0.43 13.46 2.87
CA GLU A 135 0.83 12.50 1.84
C GLU A 135 -0.31 11.58 1.41
N MET A 136 -1.16 11.14 2.35
CA MET A 136 -2.31 10.27 2.04
C MET A 136 -3.30 10.97 1.09
N PHE A 137 -3.55 12.25 1.34
CA PHE A 137 -4.43 13.06 0.49
C PHE A 137 -3.79 13.36 -0.86
N LEU A 138 -2.47 13.56 -0.91
CA LEU A 138 -1.75 13.76 -2.18
C LEU A 138 -1.73 12.49 -3.03
N THR A 139 -1.55 11.32 -2.43
CA THR A 139 -1.68 10.04 -3.15
C THR A 139 -3.09 9.84 -3.69
N ALA A 140 -4.13 10.16 -2.91
CA ALA A 140 -5.52 10.08 -3.38
C ALA A 140 -5.75 11.05 -4.56
N LYS A 141 -5.27 12.29 -4.42
CA LYS A 141 -5.33 13.31 -5.45
C LYS A 141 -4.66 12.85 -6.76
N GLU A 142 -3.46 12.28 -6.68
CA GLU A 142 -2.74 11.79 -7.86
C GLU A 142 -3.53 10.70 -8.60
N VAL A 143 -4.15 9.78 -7.84
CA VAL A 143 -5.03 8.75 -8.41
C VAL A 143 -6.25 9.40 -9.05
N GLU A 144 -6.92 10.34 -8.39
CA GLU A 144 -8.08 11.07 -8.93
C GLU A 144 -7.74 11.82 -10.22
N GLU A 145 -6.67 12.62 -10.23
CA GLU A 145 -6.21 13.37 -11.40
C GLU A 145 -5.79 12.43 -12.56
N SER A 146 -5.23 11.25 -12.27
CA SER A 146 -4.93 10.25 -13.31
C SER A 146 -6.20 9.69 -13.95
N LEU A 147 -7.23 9.41 -13.15
CA LEU A 147 -8.50 8.92 -13.65
C LEU A 147 -9.24 9.99 -14.48
N GLU A 148 -9.16 11.26 -14.10
CA GLU A 148 -9.67 12.37 -14.91
C GLU A 148 -8.99 12.45 -16.29
N ARG A 149 -7.70 12.12 -16.36
CA ARG A 149 -6.94 12.00 -17.61
C ARG A 149 -7.15 10.67 -18.34
N GLN A 150 -8.06 9.81 -17.85
CA GLN A 150 -8.33 8.47 -18.40
C GLN A 150 -7.12 7.52 -18.30
N GLU A 151 -6.18 7.79 -17.39
CA GLU A 151 -5.00 6.97 -17.14
C GLU A 151 -5.29 5.97 -16.01
N THR A 152 -5.60 4.72 -16.34
CA THR A 152 -5.98 3.72 -15.31
C THR A 152 -4.79 3.12 -14.56
N MET A 153 -3.58 3.20 -15.12
CA MET A 153 -2.38 2.51 -14.63
C MET A 153 -2.00 2.91 -13.21
N THR A 154 -2.08 4.20 -12.88
CA THR A 154 -1.78 4.72 -11.53
C THR A 154 -2.76 4.15 -10.50
N CYS A 155 -4.05 4.10 -10.83
CA CYS A 155 -5.07 3.53 -9.96
C CYS A 155 -4.93 2.00 -9.84
N LEU A 156 -4.55 1.30 -10.91
CA LEU A 156 -4.27 -0.14 -10.89
C LEU A 156 -3.05 -0.47 -10.00
N ALA A 157 -1.99 0.33 -10.07
CA ALA A 157 -0.84 0.21 -9.17
C ALA A 157 -1.26 0.41 -7.71
N TRP A 158 -2.10 1.41 -7.44
CA TRP A 158 -2.67 1.63 -6.11
C TRP A 158 -3.52 0.43 -5.63
N CYS A 159 -4.32 -0.17 -6.51
CA CYS A 159 -5.10 -1.37 -6.19
C CYS A 159 -4.21 -2.55 -5.83
N HIS A 160 -3.13 -2.77 -6.59
CA HIS A 160 -2.15 -3.81 -6.30
C HIS A 160 -1.52 -3.63 -4.90
N ASP A 161 -1.09 -2.40 -4.60
CA ASP A 161 -0.51 -2.03 -3.31
C ASP A 161 -1.45 -2.23 -2.12
N ASN A 162 -2.76 -2.10 -2.36
CA ASN A 162 -3.80 -2.20 -1.34
C ASN A 162 -4.62 -3.49 -1.41
N LYS A 163 -4.21 -4.47 -2.24
CA LYS A 163 -4.98 -5.69 -2.56
C LYS A 163 -5.51 -6.43 -1.34
N SER A 164 -4.68 -6.58 -0.30
CA SER A 164 -5.08 -7.29 0.93
C SER A 164 -6.19 -6.56 1.70
N ARG A 165 -6.20 -5.23 1.70
CA ARG A 165 -7.26 -4.41 2.31
C ARG A 165 -8.54 -4.46 1.48
N LEU A 166 -8.40 -4.31 0.16
CA LEU A 166 -9.53 -4.33 -0.77
C LEU A 166 -10.31 -5.65 -0.70
N ARG A 167 -9.62 -6.79 -0.59
CA ARG A 167 -10.28 -8.09 -0.37
C ARG A 167 -11.05 -8.17 0.95
N LYS A 168 -10.50 -7.64 2.05
CA LYS A 168 -11.19 -7.61 3.35
C LYS A 168 -12.42 -6.70 3.35
N MET A 169 -12.38 -5.60 2.60
CA MET A 169 -13.52 -4.69 2.48
C MET A 169 -14.70 -5.33 1.76
N LYS A 170 -14.43 -6.11 0.69
CA LYS A 170 -15.46 -6.87 -0.03
C LYS A 170 -16.18 -7.89 0.88
N GLY A 171 -15.43 -8.60 1.72
CA GLY A 171 -16.01 -9.55 2.69
C GLY A 171 -17.00 -8.91 3.67
N ARG A 172 -16.73 -7.68 4.12
CA ARG A 172 -17.64 -6.94 5.03
C ARG A 172 -18.89 -6.40 4.35
N GLN A 173 -18.83 -6.09 3.05
CA GLN A 173 -20.02 -5.66 2.30
C GLN A 173 -21.02 -6.82 2.14
N ASN A 174 -20.52 -8.04 1.93
CA ASN A 174 -21.36 -9.23 1.81
C ASN A 174 -21.98 -9.69 3.16
N GLU A 175 -21.41 -9.30 4.31
CA GLU A 175 -21.98 -9.60 5.64
C GLU A 175 -23.07 -8.61 6.09
N ASN A 176 -23.13 -7.42 5.48
CA ASN A 176 -24.07 -6.35 5.84
C ASN A 176 -25.33 -6.31 4.96
N GLU A 177 -25.50 -7.24 4.02
CA GLU A 177 -26.80 -7.45 3.40
C GLU A 177 -27.72 -8.18 4.40
N PRO A 178 -28.87 -7.59 4.78
CA PRO A 178 -29.79 -8.27 5.67
C PRO A 178 -30.33 -9.48 4.92
N LYS A 179 -30.04 -10.69 5.43
CA LYS A 179 -30.81 -11.90 5.07
C LYS A 179 -32.24 -11.65 5.53
N MET A 180 -33.06 -11.11 4.63
CA MET A 180 -34.49 -11.00 4.85
C MET A 180 -35.05 -12.41 4.88
N GLY A 181 -35.28 -12.91 6.09
CA GLY A 181 -36.05 -14.13 6.28
C GLY A 181 -37.48 -13.90 5.82
N CYS A 182 -37.97 -14.77 4.95
CA CYS A 182 -39.39 -15.05 4.90
C CYS A 182 -39.59 -16.55 4.66
N LYS A 183 -39.98 -17.27 5.72
CA LYS A 183 -40.69 -18.53 5.57
C LYS A 183 -42.12 -18.19 5.15
N SER A 184 -42.56 -18.72 4.02
CA SER A 184 -43.97 -19.05 3.75
C SER A 184 -44.02 -20.12 2.67
N LYS A 185 -44.61 -21.27 2.99
CA LYS A 185 -44.95 -22.32 2.05
C LYS A 185 -46.13 -21.86 1.18
N SER A 186 -46.03 -22.01 -0.13
CA SER A 186 -47.17 -22.32 -1.00
C SER A 186 -46.67 -22.69 -2.40
N ASP A 187 -47.11 -23.85 -2.87
CA ASP A 187 -46.89 -24.38 -4.22
C ASP A 187 -47.45 -23.43 -5.29
N SER A 188 -46.72 -23.19 -6.38
CA SER A 188 -47.20 -23.41 -7.76
C SER A 188 -46.21 -22.86 -8.78
N ASP A 189 -46.18 -23.59 -9.88
CA ASP A 189 -45.37 -23.48 -11.08
C ASP A 189 -45.55 -22.16 -11.86
N TYR A 190 -44.58 -21.88 -12.74
CA TYR A 190 -44.52 -20.92 -13.86
C TYR A 190 -43.43 -19.81 -13.81
N SER A 191 -42.35 -20.12 -14.53
CA SER A 191 -41.54 -19.27 -15.43
C SER A 191 -41.06 -17.89 -14.97
N LYS A 192 -39.75 -17.75 -14.76
CA LYS A 192 -38.97 -16.55 -15.11
C LYS A 192 -37.55 -16.92 -15.53
N GLU A 193 -37.22 -16.51 -16.75
CA GLU A 193 -35.89 -16.55 -17.35
C GLU A 193 -34.90 -15.59 -16.63
N ASN A 194 -33.62 -15.94 -16.72
CA ASN A 194 -32.42 -15.09 -16.75
C ASN A 194 -32.31 -13.91 -15.79
N ASP A 195 -31.46 -14.06 -14.76
CA ASP A 195 -30.20 -13.30 -14.62
C ASP A 195 -29.53 -13.65 -13.29
N ASP A 196 -29.06 -14.88 -13.17
CA ASP A 196 -28.08 -15.24 -12.14
C ASP A 196 -26.80 -15.67 -12.84
N LEU A 197 -26.00 -14.67 -13.23
CA LEU A 197 -24.59 -14.88 -13.51
C LEU A 197 -23.91 -15.20 -12.17
N VAL A 198 -24.12 -16.43 -11.70
CA VAL A 198 -23.40 -17.01 -10.58
C VAL A 198 -21.92 -16.88 -10.92
N MET A 199 -21.23 -16.00 -10.20
CA MET A 199 -19.77 -15.96 -10.16
C MET A 199 -19.31 -17.30 -9.57
N GLU A 200 -19.24 -18.31 -10.43
CA GLU A 200 -18.72 -19.62 -10.09
C GLU A 200 -17.23 -19.45 -9.83
N THR A 201 -16.86 -19.50 -8.55
CA THR A 201 -15.49 -19.35 -8.09
C THR A 201 -14.67 -20.53 -8.62
N ILE A 202 -14.05 -20.36 -9.78
CA ILE A 202 -13.00 -21.25 -10.28
C ILE A 202 -11.86 -21.18 -9.27
N LYS A 203 -11.71 -22.24 -8.46
CA LYS A 203 -10.59 -22.45 -7.53
C LYS A 203 -9.28 -22.18 -8.28
N GLY A 204 -8.59 -21.09 -7.93
CA GLY A 204 -7.24 -20.78 -8.42
C GLY A 204 -7.06 -19.43 -9.10
N LYS A 205 -8.12 -18.66 -9.41
CA LYS A 205 -7.96 -17.29 -9.93
C LYS A 205 -7.89 -16.27 -8.78
N PRO A 206 -6.96 -15.29 -8.81
CA PRO A 206 -6.94 -14.24 -7.81
C PRO A 206 -8.21 -13.40 -7.94
N GLU A 207 -9.07 -13.44 -6.92
CA GLU A 207 -10.24 -12.57 -6.85
C GLU A 207 -9.79 -11.10 -6.88
N LEU A 208 -10.12 -10.42 -7.99
CA LEU A 208 -9.91 -8.99 -8.18
C LEU A 208 -10.88 -8.21 -7.28
N SER A 209 -10.45 -7.03 -6.82
CA SER A 209 -11.40 -6.11 -6.17
C SER A 209 -12.41 -5.58 -7.21
N CYS A 210 -13.61 -5.18 -6.78
CA CYS A 210 -14.60 -4.60 -7.71
C CYS A 210 -14.05 -3.35 -8.41
N LEU A 211 -13.28 -2.52 -7.69
CA LEU A 211 -12.59 -1.37 -8.28
C LEU A 211 -11.56 -1.78 -9.34
N GLU A 212 -10.73 -2.78 -9.05
CA GLU A 212 -9.72 -3.29 -10.00
C GLU A 212 -10.38 -3.86 -11.26
N PHE A 213 -11.50 -4.55 -11.12
CA PHE A 213 -12.29 -5.04 -12.26
C PHE A 213 -12.82 -3.89 -13.13
N SER A 214 -13.43 -2.87 -12.52
CA SER A 214 -13.92 -1.70 -13.26
C SER A 214 -12.80 -0.96 -14.00
N LEU A 215 -11.63 -0.82 -13.38
CA LEU A 215 -10.46 -0.19 -14.02
C LEU A 215 -9.96 -1.00 -15.22
N ARG A 216 -9.95 -2.33 -15.12
CA ARG A 216 -9.56 -3.23 -16.22
C ARG A 216 -10.51 -3.10 -17.41
N ILE A 217 -11.82 -3.00 -17.16
CA ILE A 217 -12.81 -2.71 -18.21
C ILE A 217 -12.55 -1.34 -18.84
N GLN A 218 -12.32 -0.32 -18.02
CA GLN A 218 -12.06 1.03 -18.54
C GLN A 218 -10.81 1.06 -19.43
N GLU A 219 -9.73 0.38 -19.02
CA GLU A 219 -8.50 0.29 -19.83
C GLU A 219 -8.76 -0.40 -21.17
N PHE A 220 -9.53 -1.50 -21.16
CA PHE A 220 -9.94 -2.16 -22.41
C PHE A 220 -10.70 -1.18 -23.32
N ILE A 221 -11.66 -0.42 -22.78
CA ILE A 221 -12.41 0.59 -23.54
C ILE A 221 -11.46 1.64 -24.12
N GLU A 222 -10.49 2.13 -23.35
CA GLU A 222 -9.52 3.12 -23.83
C GLU A 222 -8.61 2.58 -24.93
N LEU A 223 -8.17 1.32 -24.84
CA LEU A 223 -7.41 0.67 -25.91
C LEU A 223 -8.22 0.57 -27.21
N ILE A 224 -9.51 0.23 -27.11
CA ILE A 224 -10.41 0.21 -28.27
C ILE A 224 -10.62 1.62 -28.84
N ARG A 225 -10.81 2.65 -28.00
CA ARG A 225 -10.94 4.05 -28.42
C ARG A 225 -9.69 4.55 -29.16
N GLN A 226 -8.51 4.12 -28.73
CA GLN A 226 -7.23 4.41 -29.39
C GLN A 226 -6.95 3.54 -30.63
N ASN A 227 -7.90 2.69 -31.03
CA ASN A 227 -7.78 1.71 -32.12
C ASN A 227 -6.63 0.69 -31.92
N LYS A 228 -6.17 0.48 -30.69
CA LYS A 228 -5.17 -0.53 -30.31
C LYS A 228 -5.83 -1.88 -30.03
N ARG A 229 -6.54 -2.42 -31.04
CA ARG A 229 -7.39 -3.62 -30.88
C ARG A 229 -6.61 -4.87 -30.47
N LEU A 230 -5.39 -5.03 -30.99
CA LEU A 230 -4.53 -6.18 -30.64
C LEU A 230 -4.08 -6.12 -29.17
N ASP A 231 -3.77 -4.93 -28.67
CA ASP A 231 -3.40 -4.74 -27.27
C ASP A 231 -4.60 -4.97 -26.35
N ALA A 232 -5.79 -4.51 -26.76
CA ALA A 232 -7.04 -4.74 -26.03
C ALA A 232 -7.36 -6.25 -25.89
N VAL A 233 -7.10 -7.06 -26.92
CA VAL A 233 -7.32 -8.52 -26.88
C VAL A 233 -6.27 -9.23 -26.02
N ARG A 234 -5.06 -8.67 -25.91
CA ARG A 234 -3.98 -9.24 -25.07
C ARG A 234 -4.12 -8.88 -23.60
N TYR A 235 -4.83 -7.80 -23.30
CA TYR A 235 -5.02 -7.24 -21.96
C TYR A 235 -5.96 -8.10 -21.10
#